data_AF-A0A975FXT1-F1
#
_entry.id   AF-A0A975FXT1-F1
#
_cell.length_a   1.000
_cell.length_b   1.000
_cell.length_c   1.000
_cell.angle_alpha   90.00
_cell.angle_beta   90.00
_cell.angle_gamma   90.00
#
_symmetry.space_group_name_H-M   'P 1'
#
loop_
_entity.id
_entity.type
_entity.pdbx_description
1 polymer ?
#
loop_
_entity_poly.entity_id
_entity_poly.type
_entity_poly.pdbx_seq_one_letter_code
_entity_poly.pdbx_strand_id
1 'polypeptide(L)'
;MAYAAYAKGRTASHSRRTAAAKVQVERRPPSGDLINAILQYADVQEPMGAGRVRLSLSSRRIADPVISGPLGREAHRLFEVSVIWDEREDEIFRIVDDVRAGQPAMALADEPWDESAAEEGAFELTPSALAYIARYGQ
;
A
#
# COMPACT_ATOMS: atom_id res chain seq x y z
N MET A 1 -14.36 16.49 72.37
CA MET A 1 -14.24 15.28 71.52
C MET A 1 -14.62 15.73 70.10
N ALA A 2 -13.67 16.11 69.23
CA ALA A 2 -12.79 15.26 68.40
C ALA A 2 -13.62 14.42 67.39
N TYR A 3 -13.34 14.33 66.09
CA TYR A 3 -12.38 14.88 65.14
C TYR A 3 -12.84 14.45 63.72
N ALA A 4 -12.40 15.14 62.66
CA ALA A 4 -12.26 14.68 61.26
C ALA A 4 -13.52 14.19 60.49
N ALA A 5 -13.92 14.85 59.39
CA ALA A 5 -13.31 14.78 58.05
C ALA A 5 -13.28 13.35 57.47
N TYR A 6 -13.92 13.13 56.32
CA TYR A 6 -13.25 12.67 55.10
C TYR A 6 -14.23 12.55 53.92
N ALA A 7 -13.72 12.95 52.76
CA ALA A 7 -14.38 13.03 51.46
C ALA A 7 -14.53 11.66 50.76
N LYS A 8 -15.49 11.55 49.82
CA LYS A 8 -15.47 10.63 48.66
C LYS A 8 -16.67 10.97 47.75
N GLY A 9 -16.58 11.43 46.50
CA GLY A 9 -15.57 11.18 45.47
C GLY A 9 -16.14 10.19 44.45
N ARG A 10 -16.98 10.62 43.50
CA ARG A 10 -17.46 9.84 42.34
C ARG A 10 -17.98 10.82 41.27
N THR A 11 -17.59 10.85 40.00
CA THR A 11 -16.64 10.09 39.18
C THR A 11 -16.48 10.94 37.92
N ALA A 12 -15.26 11.39 37.61
CA ALA A 12 -14.97 12.03 36.33
C ALA A 12 -15.23 11.03 35.19
N SER A 13 -16.14 11.36 34.29
CA SER A 13 -16.30 10.65 33.02
C SER A 13 -15.12 11.02 32.13
N HIS A 14 -13.96 10.39 32.37
CA HIS A 14 -12.91 10.35 31.37
C HIS A 14 -13.37 9.39 30.29
N SER A 15 -13.92 9.99 29.22
CA SER A 15 -14.10 9.37 27.92
C SER A 15 -12.85 8.56 27.59
N ARG A 16 -12.95 7.23 27.71
CA ARG A 16 -11.99 6.31 27.12
C ARG A 16 -12.16 6.50 25.62
N ARG A 17 -11.34 7.40 25.04
CA ARG A 17 -10.98 7.32 23.62
C ARG A 17 -10.51 5.89 23.42
N THR A 18 -11.36 5.07 22.83
CA THR A 18 -11.00 3.74 22.35
C THR A 18 -9.87 3.96 21.37
N ALA A 19 -8.65 3.62 21.78
CA ALA A 19 -7.52 3.58 20.87
C ALA A 19 -7.96 2.71 19.70
N ALA A 20 -8.03 3.31 18.50
CA ALA A 20 -8.34 2.60 17.28
C ALA A 20 -7.42 1.38 17.22
N ALA A 21 -8.01 0.20 17.37
CA ALA A 21 -7.29 -1.05 17.26
C ALA A 21 -6.65 -1.04 15.87
N LYS A 22 -5.32 -1.01 15.82
CA LYS A 22 -4.59 -1.15 14.56
C LYS A 22 -5.02 -2.50 14.00
N VAL A 23 -5.84 -2.48 12.95
CA VAL A 23 -6.22 -3.69 12.20
C VAL A 23 -4.92 -4.20 11.61
N GLN A 24 -4.31 -5.17 12.29
CA GLN A 24 -3.22 -5.93 11.72
C GLN A 24 -3.87 -6.80 10.63
N VAL A 25 -3.81 -6.32 9.39
CA VAL A 25 -4.19 -7.13 8.24
C VAL A 25 -3.23 -8.31 8.24
N GLU A 26 -3.72 -9.50 8.60
CA GLU A 26 -2.93 -10.72 8.50
C GLU A 26 -2.43 -10.82 7.05
N ARG A 27 -1.10 -10.74 6.89
CA ARG A 27 -0.46 -10.91 5.58
C ARG A 27 -0.57 -12.36 5.17
N ARG A 28 -1.71 -12.73 4.58
CA ARG A 28 -1.88 -14.04 3.97
C ARG A 28 -1.05 -14.07 2.69
N PRO A 29 -0.22 -15.11 2.45
CA PRO A 29 0.46 -15.25 1.18
C PRO A 29 -0.55 -15.26 0.01
N PRO A 30 -0.17 -14.79 -1.18
CA PRO A 30 -1.04 -14.84 -2.35
C PRO A 30 -1.40 -16.29 -2.68
N SER A 31 -2.64 -16.53 -3.09
CA SER A 31 -3.07 -17.86 -3.53
C SER A 31 -2.45 -18.23 -4.87
N GLY A 32 -2.41 -19.54 -5.15
CA GLY A 32 -2.01 -20.05 -6.46
C GLY A 32 -2.91 -19.52 -7.58
N ASP A 33 -4.22 -19.41 -7.34
CA ASP A 33 -5.18 -18.89 -8.32
C ASP A 33 -4.89 -17.43 -8.68
N LEU A 34 -4.51 -16.62 -7.70
CA LEU A 34 -4.14 -15.22 -7.92
C LEU A 34 -2.86 -15.09 -8.74
N ILE A 35 -1.83 -15.88 -8.41
CA ILE A 35 -0.57 -15.92 -9.18
C ILE A 35 -0.85 -16.38 -10.60
N ASN A 36 -1.66 -17.41 -10.76
CA ASN A 36 -2.04 -17.97 -12.06
C ASN A 36 -2.81 -16.96 -12.91
N ALA A 37 -3.70 -16.16 -12.30
CA ALA A 37 -4.40 -15.09 -12.99
C ALA A 37 -3.43 -14.02 -13.51
N ILE A 38 -2.41 -13.65 -12.74
CA ILE A 38 -1.37 -12.71 -13.21
C ILE A 38 -0.60 -13.32 -14.39
N LEU A 39 -0.14 -14.57 -14.28
CA LEU A 39 0.62 -15.22 -15.35
C LEU A 39 -0.18 -15.33 -16.66
N GLN A 40 -1.48 -15.62 -16.59
CA GLN A 40 -2.33 -15.78 -17.78
C GLN A 40 -2.78 -14.45 -18.40
N TYR A 41 -3.05 -13.44 -17.57
CA TYR A 41 -3.76 -12.24 -18.03
C TYR A 41 -2.95 -10.96 -17.92
N ALA A 42 -1.70 -11.00 -17.43
CA ALA A 42 -0.84 -9.83 -17.31
C ALA A 42 -0.76 -9.07 -18.63
N ASP A 43 -1.20 -7.82 -18.59
CA ASP A 43 -1.13 -6.88 -19.71
C ASP A 43 -0.04 -5.82 -19.50
N VAL A 44 0.51 -5.73 -18.28
CA VAL A 44 1.62 -4.85 -17.94
C VAL A 44 2.88 -5.70 -17.80
N GLN A 45 3.88 -5.36 -18.61
CA GLN A 45 5.20 -5.96 -18.58
C GLN A 45 6.24 -4.86 -18.42
N GLU A 46 6.98 -4.91 -17.32
CA GLU A 46 8.04 -3.96 -17.00
C GLU A 46 9.40 -4.69 -17.05
N PRO A 47 10.23 -4.46 -18.08
CA PRO A 47 11.56 -5.06 -18.16
C PRO A 47 12.43 -4.59 -16.99
N MET A 48 12.99 -5.54 -16.24
CA MET A 48 13.88 -5.24 -15.11
C MET A 48 15.37 -5.36 -15.47
N GLY A 49 15.66 -5.77 -16.71
CA GLY A 49 17.02 -6.11 -17.15
C GLY A 49 17.43 -7.53 -16.74
N ALA A 50 18.61 -7.96 -17.18
CA ALA A 50 19.15 -9.30 -16.95
C ALA A 50 18.26 -10.47 -17.41
N GLY A 51 17.34 -10.25 -18.36
CA GLY A 51 16.37 -11.25 -18.83
C GLY A 51 15.18 -11.46 -17.90
N ARG A 52 14.88 -10.49 -17.03
CA ARG A 52 13.74 -10.54 -16.13
C ARG A 52 12.69 -9.52 -16.51
N VAL A 53 11.43 -9.93 -16.38
CA VAL A 53 10.27 -9.07 -16.61
C VAL A 53 9.34 -9.13 -15.41
N ARG A 54 8.85 -7.97 -14.98
CA ARG A 54 7.79 -7.90 -13.98
C ARG A 54 6.44 -7.90 -14.68
N LEU A 55 5.61 -8.86 -14.31
CA LEU A 55 4.25 -9.07 -14.79
C LEU A 55 3.27 -8.55 -13.74
N SER A 56 2.33 -7.72 -14.18
CA SER A 56 1.21 -7.25 -13.37
C SER A 56 -0.01 -7.00 -14.25
N LEU A 57 -1.15 -6.78 -13.60
CA LEU A 57 -2.39 -6.41 -14.27
C LEU A 57 -2.61 -4.90 -14.14
N SER A 58 -3.02 -4.27 -15.22
CA SER A 58 -3.50 -2.89 -15.18
C SER A 58 -4.83 -2.81 -14.44
N SER A 59 -5.17 -1.62 -13.93
CA SER A 59 -6.46 -1.38 -13.27
C SER A 59 -7.65 -1.75 -14.14
N ARG A 60 -7.51 -1.57 -15.46
CA ARG A 60 -8.55 -1.94 -16.44
C ARG A 60 -8.74 -3.45 -16.48
N ARG A 61 -7.66 -4.24 -16.48
CA ARG A 61 -7.73 -5.70 -16.49
C ARG A 61 -8.25 -6.28 -15.18
N ILE A 62 -7.88 -5.70 -14.05
CA ILE A 62 -8.36 -6.18 -12.75
C ILE A 62 -9.88 -6.02 -12.62
N ALA A 63 -10.45 -4.98 -13.23
CA ALA A 63 -11.90 -4.77 -13.27
C ALA A 63 -12.65 -5.74 -14.20
N ASP A 64 -11.95 -6.57 -14.98
CA ASP A 64 -12.57 -7.55 -15.87
C ASP A 64 -13.24 -8.67 -15.04
N PRO A 65 -14.56 -8.91 -15.17
CA PRO A 65 -15.26 -9.96 -14.45
C PRO A 65 -14.74 -11.37 -14.74
N VAL A 66 -14.14 -11.60 -15.91
CA VAL A 66 -13.56 -12.90 -16.28
C VAL A 66 -12.34 -13.22 -15.41
N ILE A 67 -11.59 -12.20 -15.00
CA ILE A 67 -10.37 -12.33 -14.19
C ILE A 67 -10.73 -12.27 -12.69
N SER A 68 -11.54 -11.30 -12.30
CA SER A 68 -11.90 -11.06 -10.89
C SER A 68 -12.95 -12.03 -10.34
N GLY A 69 -13.89 -12.50 -11.17
CA GLY A 69 -14.97 -13.39 -10.76
C GLY A 69 -14.50 -14.68 -10.09
N PRO A 70 -13.58 -15.45 -10.70
CA PRO A 70 -13.05 -16.69 -10.12
C PRO A 70 -12.29 -16.49 -8.80
N LEU A 71 -11.65 -15.34 -8.61
CA LEU A 71 -10.85 -15.03 -7.42
C LEU A 71 -11.70 -14.60 -6.22
N GLY A 72 -12.96 -14.22 -6.46
CA GLY A 72 -13.91 -13.81 -5.43
C GLY A 72 -13.33 -12.76 -4.49
N ARG A 73 -13.19 -13.12 -3.21
CA ARG A 73 -12.68 -12.19 -2.19
C ARG A 73 -11.24 -11.78 -2.41
N GLU A 74 -10.41 -12.55 -3.10
CA GLU A 74 -9.00 -12.21 -3.33
C GLU A 74 -8.79 -11.30 -4.54
N ALA A 75 -9.82 -11.01 -5.34
CA ALA A 75 -9.70 -10.17 -6.54
C ALA A 75 -9.09 -8.78 -6.25
N HIS A 76 -9.39 -8.19 -5.08
CA HIS A 76 -8.83 -6.89 -4.68
C HIS A 76 -7.30 -6.92 -4.56
N ARG A 77 -6.71 -8.08 -4.29
CA ARG A 77 -5.25 -8.24 -4.13
C ARG A 77 -4.49 -8.25 -5.44
N LEU A 78 -5.16 -8.33 -6.59
CA LEU A 78 -4.49 -8.28 -7.89
C LEU A 78 -3.72 -6.97 -8.12
N PHE A 79 -4.13 -5.88 -7.45
CA PHE A 79 -3.42 -4.61 -7.47
C PHE A 79 -2.12 -4.61 -6.65
N GLU A 80 -2.01 -5.52 -5.69
CA GLU A 80 -0.94 -5.55 -4.70
C GLU A 80 0.13 -6.58 -5.05
N VAL A 81 -0.17 -7.51 -5.96
CA VAL A 81 0.71 -8.63 -6.30
C VAL A 81 1.24 -8.48 -7.72
N SER A 82 2.53 -8.77 -7.89
CA SER A 82 3.18 -8.86 -9.19
C SER A 82 4.16 -10.04 -9.21
N VAL A 83 4.41 -10.58 -10.40
CA VAL A 83 5.29 -11.73 -10.58
C VAL A 83 6.52 -11.29 -11.35
N ILE A 84 7.71 -11.59 -10.85
CA ILE A 84 8.96 -11.45 -11.59
C ILE A 84 9.23 -12.78 -12.27
N TRP A 85 9.26 -12.74 -13.59
CA TRP A 85 9.53 -13.87 -14.47
C TRP A 85 10.96 -13.81 -14.99
N ASP A 86 11.63 -14.96 -15.05
CA ASP A 86 12.90 -15.12 -15.75
C ASP A 86 12.64 -15.65 -17.15
N GLU A 87 12.85 -14.82 -18.17
CA GLU A 87 12.58 -15.17 -19.56
C GLU A 87 13.60 -16.19 -20.12
N ARG A 88 14.75 -16.37 -19.46
CA ARG A 88 15.82 -17.26 -19.93
C ARG A 88 15.57 -18.69 -19.50
N GLU A 89 15.09 -18.86 -18.28
CA GLU A 89 14.79 -20.16 -17.67
C GLU A 89 13.30 -20.54 -17.81
N ASP A 90 12.44 -19.61 -18.24
CA ASP A 90 10.99 -19.80 -18.38
C ASP A 90 10.32 -20.14 -17.03
N GLU A 91 10.72 -19.44 -15.97
CA GLU A 91 10.32 -19.74 -14.60
C GLU A 91 9.95 -18.48 -13.78
N ILE A 92 9.16 -18.69 -12.72
CA ILE A 92 8.88 -17.66 -11.72
C ILE A 92 10.15 -17.44 -10.89
N PHE A 93 10.82 -16.31 -11.10
CA PHE A 93 11.95 -15.90 -10.28
C PHE A 93 11.51 -15.48 -8.88
N ARG A 94 10.44 -14.67 -8.76
CA ARG A 94 9.94 -14.16 -7.49
C ARG A 94 8.50 -13.66 -7.55
N ILE A 95 7.76 -13.82 -6.47
CA ILE A 95 6.47 -13.14 -6.27
C ILE A 95 6.69 -11.93 -5.37
N VAL A 96 6.18 -10.77 -5.80
CA VAL A 96 6.20 -9.52 -5.06
C VAL A 96 4.78 -9.24 -4.57
N ASP A 97 4.60 -9.27 -3.26
CA ASP A 97 3.34 -9.00 -2.58
C ASP A 97 3.48 -7.69 -1.80
N ASP A 98 3.07 -6.59 -2.43
CA ASP A 98 3.13 -5.23 -1.89
C ASP A 98 1.83 -4.87 -1.18
N VAL A 99 1.30 -5.81 -0.37
CA VAL A 99 0.34 -5.48 0.70
C VAL A 99 1.02 -4.44 1.58
N ARG A 100 0.87 -3.15 1.20
CA ARG A 100 1.17 -2.03 2.04
C ARG A 100 0.46 -2.33 3.34
N ALA A 101 1.22 -2.49 4.41
CA ALA A 101 0.66 -2.74 5.73
C ALA A 101 -0.33 -1.61 6.05
N GLY A 102 -1.62 -1.84 5.79
CA GLY A 102 -2.73 -0.98 6.20
C GLY A 102 -2.84 0.40 5.53
N GLN A 103 -2.50 0.59 4.26
CA GLN A 103 -2.87 1.82 3.55
C GLN A 103 -3.49 1.54 2.18
N PRO A 104 -4.83 1.55 2.05
CA PRO A 104 -5.45 1.56 0.73
C PRO A 104 -5.05 2.86 0.02
N ALA A 105 -4.51 2.74 -1.20
CA ALA A 105 -4.22 3.90 -2.06
C ALA A 105 -5.46 4.79 -2.30
N MET A 106 -6.66 4.23 -2.13
CA MET A 106 -7.94 4.95 -2.16
C MET A 106 -8.17 5.90 -0.97
N ALA A 107 -7.56 5.68 0.21
CA ALA A 107 -7.79 6.54 1.37
C ALA A 107 -7.05 7.89 1.31
N LEU A 108 -6.12 8.06 0.36
CA LEU A 108 -5.44 9.35 0.13
C LEU A 108 -6.20 10.23 -0.86
N ALA A 109 -7.26 9.73 -1.52
CA ALA A 109 -8.06 10.51 -2.46
C ALA A 109 -9.12 11.38 -1.77
N ASP A 110 -9.51 11.04 -0.53
CA ASP A 110 -10.53 11.75 0.24
C ASP A 110 -9.96 12.70 1.31
N GLU A 111 -8.65 12.75 1.50
CA GLU A 111 -8.07 13.83 2.30
C GLU A 111 -8.11 15.11 1.47
N PRO A 112 -8.87 16.15 1.90
CA PRO A 112 -8.83 17.42 1.23
C PRO A 112 -7.37 17.89 1.24
N TRP A 113 -6.82 18.11 0.04
CA TRP A 113 -5.55 18.79 -0.11
C TRP A 113 -5.60 20.04 0.75
N ASP A 114 -4.78 20.06 1.79
CA ASP A 114 -4.66 21.22 2.65
C ASP A 114 -3.97 22.32 1.85
N GLU A 115 -4.76 23.21 1.25
CA GLU A 115 -4.26 24.39 0.53
C GLU A 115 -3.35 25.25 1.43
N SER A 116 -3.52 25.19 2.75
CA SER A 116 -2.65 25.91 3.70
C SER A 116 -1.27 25.27 3.88
N ALA A 117 -1.12 23.97 3.61
CA ALA A 117 0.20 23.32 3.57
C ALA A 117 1.03 23.76 2.35
N ALA A 118 0.39 24.25 1.29
CA ALA A 118 1.09 24.79 0.12
C ALA A 118 1.69 26.18 0.39
N GLU A 119 1.18 26.93 1.37
CA GLU A 119 1.70 28.26 1.73
C GLU A 119 2.91 28.20 2.68
N GLU A 120 3.08 27.13 3.46
CA GLU A 120 4.24 26.95 4.38
C GLU A 120 5.35 26.04 3.84
N GLY A 121 5.24 25.57 2.60
CA GLY A 121 6.12 24.53 2.05
C GLY A 121 6.75 24.90 0.72
N ALA A 122 7.55 25.98 0.67
CA ALA A 122 8.47 26.15 -0.45
C ALA A 122 9.43 24.96 -0.46
N PHE A 123 9.23 24.02 -1.39
CA PHE A 123 10.16 22.92 -1.59
C PHE A 123 11.48 23.48 -2.12
N GLU A 124 12.43 23.71 -1.21
CA GLU A 124 13.78 24.07 -1.57
C GLU A 124 14.54 22.82 -2.05
N LEU A 125 15.08 22.89 -3.26
CA LEU A 125 15.98 21.86 -3.75
C LEU A 125 17.21 21.80 -2.85
N THR A 126 17.47 20.64 -2.27
CA THR A 126 18.69 20.45 -1.47
C THR A 126 19.94 20.68 -2.35
N PRO A 127 21.06 21.13 -1.76
CA PRO A 127 22.32 21.30 -2.50
C PRO A 127 22.75 20.05 -3.26
N SER A 128 22.50 18.86 -2.72
CA SER A 128 22.77 17.57 -3.38
C SER A 128 21.90 17.35 -4.62
N ALA A 129 20.62 17.74 -4.57
CA ALA A 129 19.72 17.65 -5.72
C ALA A 129 20.13 18.62 -6.84
N LEU A 130 20.54 19.85 -6.50
CA LEU A 130 21.07 20.81 -7.47
C LEU A 130 22.35 20.31 -8.13
N ALA A 131 23.28 19.74 -7.36
CA ALA A 131 24.51 19.17 -7.90
C ALA A 131 24.25 17.99 -8.85
N TYR A 132 23.23 17.18 -8.56
CA TYR A 132 22.80 16.09 -9.43
C TYR A 132 22.24 16.63 -10.76
N ILE A 133 21.33 17.59 -10.72
CA ILE A 133 20.74 18.20 -11.92
C ILE A 133 21.82 18.89 -12.77
N ALA A 134 22.74 19.63 -12.15
CA ALA A 134 23.85 20.27 -12.86
C ALA A 134 24.78 19.26 -13.56
N ARG A 135 24.88 18.04 -13.03
CA ARG A 135 25.76 16.98 -13.53
C ARG A 135 25.11 16.12 -14.62
N TYR A 136 23.80 15.94 -14.58
CA TYR A 136 23.08 14.96 -15.42
C TYR A 136 21.86 15.51 -16.16
N GLY A 137 21.50 16.78 -15.97
CA GLY A 137 20.31 17.41 -16.56
C GLY A 137 20.50 18.01 -17.94
N GLN A 138 21.40 17.44 -18.76
CA GLN A 138 21.60 17.80 -20.18
C GLN A 138 20.93 16.76 -21.08
#